data_AF-A0A970E0F7-F1
#
_entry.id   AF-A0A970E0F7-F1
#
_cell.length_a   1.000
_cell.length_b   1.000
_cell.length_c   1.000
_cell.angle_alpha   90.00
_cell.angle_beta   90.00
_cell.angle_gamma   90.00
#
_symmetry.space_group_name_H-M   'P 1'
#
loop_
_entity.id
_entity.type
_entity.pdbx_description
1 polymer ?
#
loop_
_entity_poly.entity_id
_entity_poly.type
_entity_poly.pdbx_seq_one_letter_code
_entity_poly.pdbx_strand_id
1 'polypeptide(L)'
;MANGRSLLARMSSIRFRLIVVPLLLLSLAIGVLGIVTFGFVRTAMLKGMQGLGLDLAAQAVNRLVDNAAALNEVESALAHILLGIGRMAAANRDSISNDYLERLAETLSADVIYWYNRNLEIVASATGEHLGPIDAGDYCIGG
;
A
#
# COMPACT_ATOMS: atom_id res chain seq x y z
N MET A 1 69.73 12.79 34.46
CA MET A 1 69.56 13.15 33.03
C MET A 1 70.29 12.13 32.17
N ALA A 2 69.59 11.20 31.51
CA ALA A 2 70.02 10.46 30.29
C ALA A 2 69.16 9.20 30.14
N ASN A 3 68.07 9.26 29.36
CA ASN A 3 67.47 8.01 28.85
C ASN A 3 66.74 8.13 27.50
N GLY A 4 66.76 9.30 26.84
CA GLY A 4 66.14 9.47 25.52
C GLY A 4 66.98 8.99 24.34
N ARG A 5 68.29 8.73 24.53
CA ARG A 5 69.21 8.40 23.43
C ARG A 5 69.16 6.92 23.01
N SER A 6 68.69 6.02 23.88
CA SER A 6 68.64 4.56 23.60
C SER A 6 67.47 4.15 22.69
N LEU A 7 66.32 4.85 22.79
CA LEU A 7 65.17 4.64 21.90
C LEU A 7 65.48 5.06 20.46
N LEU A 8 66.12 6.22 20.28
CA LEU A 8 66.54 6.72 18.96
C LEU A 8 67.62 5.83 18.31
N ALA A 9 68.55 5.29 19.09
CA ALA A 9 69.58 4.37 18.59
C ALA A 9 69.01 2.99 18.19
N ARG A 10 67.94 2.51 18.83
CA ARG A 10 67.19 1.31 18.40
C ARG A 10 66.40 1.55 17.11
N MET A 11 65.85 2.75 16.95
CA MET A 11 65.13 3.17 15.74
C MET A 11 66.04 3.36 14.51
N SER A 12 67.35 3.55 14.71
CA SER A 12 68.33 3.62 13.61
C SER A 12 68.90 2.25 13.21
N SER A 13 68.42 1.14 13.79
CA SER A 13 68.88 -0.18 13.37
C SER A 13 68.44 -0.44 11.92
N ILE A 14 69.36 -0.96 11.10
CA ILE A 14 69.14 -1.27 9.66
C ILE A 14 67.85 -2.08 9.46
N ARG A 15 67.55 -3.01 10.39
CA ARG A 15 66.33 -3.84 10.36
C ARG A 15 65.04 -3.03 10.56
N PHE A 16 65.04 -2.03 11.45
CA PHE A 16 63.89 -1.16 11.67
C PHE A 16 63.59 -0.29 10.45
N ARG A 17 64.63 0.27 9.82
CA ARG A 17 64.48 1.13 8.64
C ARG A 17 64.10 0.35 7.38
N LEU A 18 64.57 -0.88 7.21
CA LEU A 18 64.21 -1.72 6.05
C LEU A 18 62.84 -2.39 6.16
N ILE A 19 62.35 -2.68 7.37
CA ILE A 19 61.13 -3.49 7.55
C ILE A 19 59.98 -2.63 8.09
N VAL A 20 60.21 -1.89 9.17
CA VAL A 20 59.12 -1.21 9.90
C VAL A 20 58.65 0.05 9.20
N VAL A 21 59.57 0.83 8.63
CA VAL A 21 59.23 2.06 7.87
C VAL A 21 58.33 1.77 6.66
N PRO A 22 58.64 0.82 5.75
CA PRO A 22 57.75 0.48 4.65
C PRO A 22 56.39 -0.07 5.13
N LEU A 23 56.37 -0.86 6.22
CA LEU A 23 55.13 -1.39 6.78
C LEU A 23 54.21 -0.29 7.32
N LEU A 24 54.79 0.70 8.01
CA LEU A 24 54.06 1.87 8.50
C LEU A 24 53.52 2.73 7.36
N LEU A 25 54.32 2.95 6.31
CA LEU A 25 53.87 3.68 5.13
C LEU A 25 52.70 2.99 4.43
N LEU A 26 52.76 1.65 4.30
CA LEU A 26 51.66 0.86 3.74
C LEU A 26 50.40 0.99 4.61
N SER A 27 50.55 0.85 5.93
CA SER A 27 49.43 1.00 6.87
C SER A 27 48.81 2.40 6.78
N LEU A 28 49.63 3.44 6.64
CA LEU A 28 49.15 4.81 6.50
C LEU A 28 48.39 5.00 5.18
N ALA A 29 48.92 4.44 4.09
CA ALA A 29 48.27 4.48 2.78
C ALA A 29 46.88 3.82 2.81
N ILE A 30 46.78 2.62 3.39
CA ILE A 30 45.51 1.90 3.53
C ILE A 30 44.55 2.67 4.47
N GLY A 31 45.07 3.28 5.54
CA GLY A 31 44.27 4.08 6.46
C GLY A 31 43.66 5.31 5.78
N VAL A 32 44.45 6.06 5.00
CA VAL A 32 43.95 7.20 4.22
C VAL A 32 42.91 6.75 3.21
N LEU A 33 43.16 5.65 2.50
CA LEU A 33 42.20 5.08 1.55
C LEU A 33 40.88 4.75 2.24
N GLY A 34 40.92 4.07 3.39
CA GLY A 34 39.74 3.71 4.15
C GLY A 34 38.90 4.92 4.58
N ILE A 35 39.54 6.00 5.04
CA ILE A 35 38.84 7.24 5.43
C ILE A 35 38.13 7.86 4.22
N VAL A 36 38.81 7.95 3.07
CA VAL A 36 38.23 8.51 1.83
C VAL A 36 37.05 7.65 1.36
N THR A 37 37.24 6.33 1.30
CA THR A 37 36.19 5.40 0.89
C THR A 37 34.98 5.49 1.81
N PHE A 38 35.18 5.53 3.13
CA PHE A 38 34.09 5.63 4.09
C PHE A 38 33.29 6.94 3.90
N GLY A 39 33.97 8.07 3.72
CA GLY A 39 33.32 9.35 3.45
C GLY A 39 32.48 9.34 2.17
N PHE A 40 33.01 8.74 1.10
CA PHE A 40 32.30 8.61 -0.18
C PHE A 40 31.07 7.73 -0.06
N VAL A 41 31.22 6.52 0.50
CA VAL A 41 30.12 5.56 0.67
C VAL A 41 29.01 6.13 1.53
N ARG A 42 29.35 6.80 2.65
CA ARG A 42 28.37 7.46 3.52
C ARG A 42 27.54 8.48 2.76
N THR A 43 28.18 9.31 1.94
CA THR A 43 27.49 10.36 1.17
C THR A 43 26.63 9.76 0.05
N ALA A 44 27.12 8.73 -0.64
CA ALA A 44 26.37 8.03 -1.67
C ALA A 44 25.12 7.35 -1.08
N MET A 45 25.25 6.69 0.07
CA MET A 45 24.12 6.07 0.77
C MET A 45 23.09 7.12 1.22
N LEU A 46 23.51 8.22 1.83
CA LEU A 46 22.59 9.28 2.26
C LEU A 46 21.81 9.88 1.09
N LYS A 47 22.50 10.14 -0.03
CA LYS A 47 21.86 10.64 -1.25
C LYS A 47 20.91 9.61 -1.87
N GLY A 48 21.31 8.34 -1.88
CA GLY A 48 20.47 7.24 -2.33
C GLY A 48 19.21 7.08 -1.49
N MET A 49 19.33 7.12 -0.16
CA MET A 49 18.19 7.03 0.76
C MET A 49 17.23 8.22 0.63
N GLN A 50 17.74 9.43 0.41
CA GLN A 50 16.90 10.60 0.14
C GLN A 50 16.11 10.43 -1.17
N GLY A 51 16.77 9.98 -2.24
CA GLY A 51 16.10 9.72 -3.52
C GLY A 51 15.04 8.63 -3.40
N LEU A 52 15.40 7.48 -2.81
CA LEU A 52 14.48 6.37 -2.57
C LEU A 52 13.30 6.79 -1.69
N GLY A 53 13.52 7.60 -0.66
CA GLY A 53 12.47 8.10 0.21
C GLY A 53 11.47 9.00 -0.52
N LEU A 54 11.95 9.89 -1.40
CA LEU A 54 11.09 10.73 -2.23
C LEU A 54 10.29 9.90 -3.24
N ASP A 55 10.91 8.92 -3.89
CA ASP A 55 10.22 8.00 -4.80
C ASP A 55 9.17 7.15 -4.07
N LEU A 56 9.45 6.71 -2.84
CA LEU A 56 8.48 5.96 -2.03
C LEU A 56 7.27 6.83 -1.69
N ALA A 57 7.52 8.08 -1.28
CA ALA A 57 6.46 9.03 -0.96
C ALA A 57 5.61 9.36 -2.20
N ALA A 58 6.24 9.57 -3.36
CA ALA A 58 5.54 9.79 -4.62
C ALA A 58 4.66 8.58 -5.02
N GLN A 59 5.18 7.36 -4.86
CA GLN A 59 4.40 6.15 -5.11
C GLN A 59 3.22 6.01 -4.14
N ALA A 60 3.39 6.33 -2.86
CA ALA A 60 2.30 6.31 -1.89
C ALA A 60 1.19 7.31 -2.27
N VAL A 61 1.56 8.53 -2.68
CA VAL A 61 0.62 9.55 -3.15
C VAL A 61 -0.13 9.07 -4.40
N ASN A 62 0.57 8.51 -5.39
CA ASN A 62 -0.07 8.00 -6.61
C ASN A 62 -1.09 6.90 -6.27
N ARG A 63 -0.75 5.97 -5.38
CA ARG A 63 -1.70 4.94 -4.93
C ARG A 63 -2.94 5.53 -4.24
N LEU A 64 -2.79 6.59 -3.46
CA LEU A 64 -3.94 7.27 -2.83
C LEU A 64 -4.84 7.92 -3.88
N VAL A 65 -4.25 8.57 -4.89
CA VAL A 65 -4.99 9.18 -6.00
C VAL A 65 -5.72 8.12 -6.82
N ASP A 66 -5.03 7.03 -7.17
CA ASP A 66 -5.62 5.93 -7.93
C ASP A 66 -6.77 5.26 -7.17
N ASN A 67 -6.59 5.02 -5.87
CA ASN A 67 -7.63 4.44 -5.03
C ASN A 67 -8.83 5.38 -4.86
N ALA A 68 -8.60 6.69 -4.73
CA ALA A 68 -9.68 7.68 -4.65
C ALA A 68 -10.47 7.74 -5.98
N ALA A 69 -9.77 7.66 -7.12
CA ALA A 69 -10.42 7.57 -8.42
C ALA A 69 -11.25 6.28 -8.57
N ALA A 70 -10.68 5.13 -8.17
CA ALA A 70 -11.38 3.86 -8.19
C ALA A 70 -12.63 3.87 -7.29
N LEU A 71 -12.56 4.50 -6.11
CA LEU A 71 -13.70 4.65 -5.22
C LEU A 71 -14.83 5.48 -5.86
N ASN A 72 -14.48 6.57 -6.55
CA ASN A 72 -15.45 7.38 -7.29
C ASN A 72 -16.11 6.58 -8.43
N GLU A 73 -15.36 5.75 -9.14
CA GLU A 73 -15.91 4.88 -10.19
C GLU A 73 -16.87 3.83 -9.59
N VAL A 74 -16.52 3.22 -8.46
CA VAL A 74 -17.39 2.30 -7.73
C VAL A 74 -18.67 3.01 -7.29
N GLU A 75 -18.57 4.23 -6.73
CA GLU A 75 -19.73 5.02 -6.33
C GLU A 75 -20.62 5.37 -7.52
N SER A 76 -20.03 5.78 -8.64
CA SER A 76 -20.75 6.05 -9.89
C SER A 76 -21.46 4.80 -10.40
N ALA A 77 -20.78 3.66 -10.44
CA ALA A 77 -21.37 2.39 -10.86
C ALA A 77 -22.54 1.98 -9.95
N LEU A 78 -22.37 2.10 -8.64
CA LEU A 78 -23.42 1.82 -7.66
C LEU A 78 -24.64 2.75 -7.85
N ALA A 79 -24.41 4.05 -8.06
CA ALA A 79 -25.46 5.01 -8.34
C ALA A 79 -26.22 4.67 -9.64
N HIS A 80 -25.52 4.23 -10.68
CA HIS A 80 -26.14 3.79 -11.93
C HIS A 80 -27.03 2.55 -11.73
N ILE A 81 -26.58 1.57 -10.95
CA ILE A 81 -27.37 0.37 -10.63
C ILE A 81 -28.62 0.76 -9.83
N LEU A 82 -28.46 1.52 -8.74
CA LEU A 82 -29.57 1.96 -7.88
C LEU A 82 -30.61 2.78 -8.64
N LEU A 83 -30.17 3.78 -9.41
CA LEU A 83 -31.06 4.61 -10.22
C LEU A 83 -31.68 3.81 -11.37
N GLY A 84 -30.95 2.83 -11.93
CA GLY A 84 -31.44 1.90 -12.94
C GLY A 84 -32.59 1.05 -12.42
N ILE A 85 -32.40 0.37 -11.28
CA ILE A 85 -33.44 -0.41 -10.58
C ILE A 85 -34.64 0.49 -10.30
N GLY A 86 -34.41 1.67 -9.70
CA GLY A 86 -35.48 2.60 -9.34
C GLY A 86 -36.31 3.08 -10.54
N ARG A 87 -35.66 3.43 -11.65
CA ARG A 87 -36.34 3.87 -12.88
C ARG A 87 -37.13 2.73 -13.53
N MET A 88 -36.55 1.54 -13.62
CA MET A 88 -37.21 0.38 -14.25
C MET A 88 -38.38 -0.12 -13.41
N ALA A 89 -38.22 -0.18 -12.08
CA ALA A 89 -39.28 -0.52 -11.14
C ALA A 89 -40.41 0.54 -11.16
N ALA A 90 -40.08 1.83 -11.22
CA ALA A 90 -41.08 2.89 -11.30
C ALA A 90 -41.88 2.85 -12.63
N ALA A 91 -41.21 2.55 -13.75
CA ALA A 91 -41.86 2.46 -15.06
C ALA A 91 -42.79 1.25 -15.20
N ASN A 92 -42.54 0.18 -14.44
CA ASN A 92 -43.27 -1.10 -14.53
C ASN A 92 -43.95 -1.46 -13.20
N ARG A 93 -44.35 -0.45 -12.43
CA ARG A 93 -44.84 -0.60 -11.05
C ARG A 93 -46.00 -1.58 -10.91
N ASP A 94 -46.87 -1.65 -11.93
CA ASP A 94 -48.06 -2.49 -11.92
C ASP A 94 -47.78 -3.95 -12.33
N SER A 95 -46.58 -4.24 -12.82
CA SER A 95 -46.14 -5.57 -13.27
C SER A 95 -44.95 -6.11 -12.48
N ILE A 96 -44.72 -5.60 -11.26
CA ILE A 96 -43.63 -6.11 -10.40
C ILE A 96 -44.00 -7.50 -9.89
N SER A 97 -43.16 -8.47 -10.22
CA SER A 97 -43.23 -9.87 -9.78
C SER A 97 -41.82 -10.38 -9.46
N ASN A 98 -41.72 -11.56 -8.83
CA ASN A 98 -40.43 -12.20 -8.55
C ASN A 98 -39.60 -12.39 -9.83
N ASP A 99 -40.19 -12.99 -10.87
CA ASP A 99 -39.54 -13.22 -12.16
C ASP A 99 -39.05 -11.92 -12.84
N TYR A 100 -39.78 -10.82 -12.66
CA TYR A 100 -39.37 -9.51 -13.18
C TYR A 100 -38.15 -8.98 -12.42
N LEU A 101 -38.17 -9.09 -11.09
CA LEU A 101 -37.07 -8.65 -10.24
C LEU A 101 -35.82 -9.52 -10.40
N GLU A 102 -35.97 -10.82 -10.64
CA GLU A 102 -34.87 -11.75 -10.95
C GLU A 102 -34.14 -11.32 -12.24
N ARG A 103 -34.88 -11.13 -13.32
CA ARG A 103 -34.32 -10.65 -14.60
C ARG A 103 -33.70 -9.26 -14.48
N LEU A 104 -34.29 -8.40 -13.67
CA LEU A 104 -33.77 -7.07 -13.41
C LEU A 104 -32.46 -7.12 -12.62
N ALA A 105 -32.36 -8.03 -11.65
CA ALA A 105 -31.15 -8.29 -10.87
C ALA A 105 -30.03 -8.83 -11.76
N GLU A 106 -30.32 -9.79 -12.63
CA GLU A 106 -29.37 -10.29 -13.63
C GLU A 106 -28.88 -9.20 -14.59
N THR A 107 -29.80 -8.36 -15.09
CA THR A 107 -29.48 -7.31 -16.07
C THR A 107 -28.57 -6.23 -15.48
N LEU A 108 -28.71 -5.93 -14.19
CA LEU A 108 -27.94 -4.89 -13.50
C LEU A 108 -26.84 -5.46 -12.62
N SER A 109 -26.62 -6.78 -12.66
CA SER A 109 -25.68 -7.50 -11.78
C SER A 109 -25.86 -7.18 -10.30
N ALA A 110 -27.10 -7.07 -9.84
CA ALA A 110 -27.44 -6.91 -8.44
C ALA A 110 -27.66 -8.29 -7.80
N ASP A 111 -27.21 -8.46 -6.56
CA ASP A 111 -27.30 -9.74 -5.84
C ASP A 111 -28.75 -10.07 -5.45
N VAL A 112 -29.43 -9.13 -4.80
CA VAL A 112 -30.84 -9.29 -4.41
C VAL A 112 -31.59 -7.96 -4.57
N ILE A 113 -32.82 -8.03 -5.07
CA ILE A 113 -33.75 -6.89 -5.15
C ILE A 113 -35.03 -7.25 -4.41
N TYR A 114 -35.42 -6.41 -3.43
CA TYR A 114 -36.67 -6.54 -2.69
C TYR A 114 -37.64 -5.42 -3.06
N TRP A 115 -38.93 -5.76 -3.18
CA TRP A 115 -40.01 -4.81 -3.38
C TRP A 115 -40.95 -4.79 -2.19
N TYR A 116 -41.16 -3.59 -1.65
CA TYR A 116 -41.94 -3.37 -0.43
C TYR A 116 -43.27 -2.68 -0.73
N ASN A 117 -44.31 -3.07 0.00
CA ASN A 117 -45.57 -2.32 0.04
C ASN A 117 -45.51 -1.17 1.06
N ARG A 118 -46.59 -0.40 1.18
CA ARG A 118 -46.68 0.73 2.12
C ARG A 118 -46.61 0.30 3.60
N ASN A 119 -46.90 -0.96 3.90
CA ASN A 119 -46.85 -1.54 5.24
C ASN A 119 -45.47 -2.12 5.57
N LEU A 120 -44.46 -1.91 4.71
CA LEU A 120 -43.11 -2.46 4.84
C LEU A 120 -43.08 -3.99 4.80
N GLU A 121 -43.97 -4.62 4.04
CA GLU A 121 -43.91 -6.05 3.76
C GLU A 121 -43.24 -6.28 2.40
N ILE A 122 -42.35 -7.26 2.34
CA ILE A 122 -41.73 -7.73 1.10
C ILE A 122 -42.81 -8.51 0.33
N VAL A 123 -43.28 -7.91 -0.76
CA VAL A 123 -44.33 -8.50 -1.61
C VAL A 123 -43.77 -9.17 -2.86
N ALA A 124 -42.52 -8.86 -3.23
CA ALA A 124 -41.79 -9.53 -4.30
C ALA A 124 -40.28 -9.47 -4.06
N SER A 125 -39.55 -10.49 -4.49
CA SER A 125 -38.10 -10.62 -4.36
C SER A 125 -37.48 -11.25 -5.61
N ALA A 126 -36.28 -10.81 -5.99
CA ALA A 126 -35.50 -11.39 -7.07
C ALA A 126 -35.10 -12.86 -6.82
N THR A 127 -35.02 -13.29 -5.56
CA THR A 127 -34.73 -14.68 -5.19
C THR A 127 -35.99 -15.50 -4.94
N GLY A 128 -37.16 -14.85 -4.88
CA GLY A 128 -38.41 -15.46 -4.43
C GLY A 128 -38.46 -15.83 -2.94
N GLU A 129 -37.38 -15.58 -2.18
CA GLU A 129 -37.26 -15.88 -0.76
C GLU A 129 -37.55 -14.64 0.12
N HIS A 130 -37.80 -14.88 1.41
CA HIS A 130 -38.00 -13.85 2.44
C HIS A 130 -39.19 -12.89 2.17
N LEU A 131 -40.34 -13.44 1.78
CA LEU A 131 -41.59 -12.69 1.58
C LEU A 131 -42.35 -12.51 2.90
N GLY A 132 -42.99 -11.35 3.08
CA GLY A 132 -43.78 -11.03 4.28
C GLY A 132 -43.25 -9.82 5.06
N PRO A 133 -43.73 -9.60 6.29
CA PRO A 133 -43.28 -8.49 7.12
C PRO A 133 -41.79 -8.61 7.46
N ILE A 134 -41.10 -7.47 7.44
CA ILE A 134 -39.70 -7.36 7.86
C ILE A 134 -39.60 -7.75 9.33
N ASP A 135 -39.09 -8.95 9.62
CA ASP A 135 -38.80 -9.38 10.99
C ASP A 135 -37.32 -9.11 11.29
N ALA A 136 -37.03 -8.34 12.33
CA ALA A 136 -35.68 -7.85 12.64
C ALA A 136 -34.67 -8.97 12.92
N GLY A 137 -35.14 -10.22 13.10
CA GLY A 137 -34.32 -11.41 13.31
C GLY A 137 -33.65 -12.00 12.06
N ASP A 138 -34.16 -11.72 10.86
CA ASP A 138 -33.69 -12.35 9.61
C ASP A 138 -32.53 -11.60 8.94
N TYR A 139 -32.30 -10.34 9.30
CA TYR A 139 -31.30 -9.46 8.65
C TYR A 139 -29.96 -9.41 9.39
N CYS A 140 -29.76 -10.24 10.42
CA CYS A 140 -28.46 -10.40 11.05
C CYS A 140 -27.58 -11.28 10.16
N ILE A 141 -26.90 -10.62 9.22
CA ILE A 141 -25.88 -11.18 8.32
C ILE A 141 -24.99 -12.18 9.09
N GLY A 142 -25.06 -13.45 8.68
CA GLY A 142 -24.16 -14.50 9.14
C GLY A 142 -22.73 -14.29 8.67
N GLY A 143 -21.80 -14.67 9.55
CA GLY A 143 -20.37 -15.00 9.40
C GLY A 143 -19.64 -14.65 8.11
#